data_AF-A0A947CQP8-F1
#
_entry.id   AF-A0A947CQP8-F1
#
_cell.length_a   1.000
_cell.length_b   1.000
_cell.length_c   1.000
_cell.angle_alpha   90.00
_cell.angle_beta   90.00
_cell.angle_gamma   90.00
#
_symmetry.space_group_name_H-M   'P 1'
#
loop_
_entity.id
_entity.type
_entity.pdbx_description
1 polymer ?
#
loop_
_entity_poly.entity_id
_entity_poly.type
_entity_poly.pdbx_seq_one_letter_code
_entity_poly.pdbx_strand_id
1 'polypeptide(L)'
;MSSRWDGPGTTPLNADHFPIKTIAVRVVEGPDAGKQVEASEDTLTIGAGEGNDLVLTDSTVSRYHAELSQHRAGIAVVDHDSTNGTFASDVRVTRGIIRPGTRLTIGRTKIEVLEGGAATVRVHATGDLGGIKGQAPVMRRLMAKVENAARSPSSVLLIGESGTGKELIAEAIHNLSPRADRPFVTVDCASLSPTLVASDLFGHERGAFTGAQRQHIGAFERADGGTIFLDELGELTPDLQTTLLGVLERRRFRRLGGSEEVGV
;
A
#
# COMPACT_ATOMS: atom_id res chain seq x y z
N MET A 1 1.91 -38.55 40.60
CA MET A 1 0.84 -37.71 40.03
C MET A 1 1.32 -36.27 40.01
N SER A 2 1.78 -35.78 38.86
CA SER A 2 1.99 -34.35 38.61
C SER A 2 1.84 -34.15 37.11
N SER A 3 0.62 -33.85 36.69
CA SER A 3 0.25 -33.54 35.31
C SER A 3 0.86 -32.18 34.92
N ARG A 4 1.79 -32.20 33.96
CA ARG A 4 2.13 -31.01 33.18
C ARG A 4 0.91 -30.64 32.35
N TRP A 5 0.45 -29.41 32.52
CA TRP A 5 -0.62 -28.81 31.74
C TRP A 5 0.05 -28.16 30.53
N ASP A 6 -0.06 -28.78 29.35
CA ASP A 6 0.39 -28.19 28.09
C ASP A 6 -0.75 -27.30 27.56
N GLY A 7 -0.57 -25.98 27.63
CA GLY A 7 -1.48 -25.00 27.05
C GLY A 7 -1.49 -25.06 25.51
N PRO A 8 -2.45 -24.40 24.84
CA PRO A 8 -2.64 -24.52 23.41
C PRO A 8 -1.44 -23.93 22.63
N GLY A 9 -0.68 -24.84 22.01
CA GLY A 9 0.16 -24.65 20.83
C GLY A 9 0.82 -23.30 20.65
N THR A 10 1.95 -23.06 21.33
CA THR A 10 2.94 -22.10 20.84
C THR A 10 3.55 -22.65 19.56
N THR A 11 3.05 -22.21 18.40
CA THR A 11 3.73 -22.38 17.11
C THR A 11 5.20 -22.00 17.28
N PRO A 12 6.17 -22.83 16.87
CA PRO A 12 7.58 -22.55 17.10
C PRO A 12 7.95 -21.18 16.52
N LEU A 13 8.66 -20.39 17.33
CA LEU A 13 9.06 -18.99 17.05
C LEU A 13 9.89 -18.84 15.76
N ASN A 14 10.36 -19.94 15.17
CA ASN A 14 11.16 -20.00 13.94
C ASN A 14 10.39 -20.54 12.70
N ALA A 15 9.07 -20.47 12.68
CA ALA A 15 8.31 -20.78 11.46
C ALA A 15 8.37 -19.60 10.47
N ASP A 16 8.74 -19.85 9.22
CA ASP A 16 8.70 -18.88 8.09
C ASP A 16 7.30 -18.75 7.48
N HIS A 17 6.32 -19.49 8.02
CA HIS A 17 4.91 -19.46 7.64
C HIS A 17 4.03 -19.36 8.87
N PHE A 18 2.94 -18.60 8.77
CA PHE A 18 1.95 -18.44 9.83
C PHE A 18 0.54 -18.82 9.34
N PRO A 19 -0.23 -19.62 10.10
CA PRO A 19 -1.58 -19.98 9.72
C PRO A 19 -2.52 -18.79 9.86
N ILE A 20 -3.37 -18.60 8.85
CA ILE A 20 -4.41 -17.56 8.81
C ILE A 20 -5.75 -18.17 8.42
N LYS A 21 -6.82 -17.44 8.73
CA LYS A 21 -8.14 -17.68 8.13
C LYS A 21 -8.28 -16.80 6.90
N THR A 22 -8.80 -17.35 5.81
CA THR A 22 -9.08 -16.60 4.57
C THR A 22 -10.51 -16.07 4.58
N ILE A 23 -10.85 -15.31 3.55
CA ILE A 23 -12.22 -14.79 3.32
C ILE A 23 -12.66 -15.29 1.95
N ALA A 24 -13.91 -15.71 1.83
CA ALA A 24 -14.52 -16.03 0.55
C ALA A 24 -15.67 -15.06 0.25
N VAL A 25 -15.90 -14.77 -1.02
CA VAL A 25 -17.00 -13.92 -1.48
C VAL A 25 -17.68 -14.57 -2.67
N ARG A 26 -19.01 -14.55 -2.66
CA ARG A 26 -19.84 -14.98 -3.79
C ARG A 26 -20.67 -13.81 -4.30
N VAL A 27 -20.73 -13.63 -5.61
CA VAL A 27 -21.65 -12.70 -6.25
C VAL A 27 -23.03 -13.36 -6.37
N VAL A 28 -24.02 -12.80 -5.69
CA VAL A 28 -25.39 -13.36 -5.65
C VAL A 28 -26.34 -12.66 -6.62
N GLU A 29 -26.10 -11.38 -6.94
CA GLU A 29 -26.88 -10.62 -7.94
C GLU A 29 -25.95 -9.65 -8.69
N GLY A 30 -26.29 -9.30 -9.93
CA GLY A 30 -25.54 -8.37 -10.77
C GLY A 30 -24.92 -9.03 -12.01
N PRO A 31 -24.11 -8.28 -12.79
CA PRO A 31 -23.52 -8.76 -14.04
C PRO A 31 -22.66 -10.02 -13.89
N ASP A 32 -21.99 -10.16 -12.74
CA ASP A 32 -21.07 -11.27 -12.44
C ASP A 32 -21.71 -12.35 -11.55
N ALA A 33 -23.05 -12.46 -11.52
CA ALA A 33 -23.75 -13.42 -10.67
C ALA A 33 -23.25 -14.86 -10.85
N GLY A 34 -23.02 -15.55 -9.73
CA GLY A 34 -22.43 -16.89 -9.70
C GLY A 34 -20.91 -16.92 -9.59
N LYS A 35 -20.21 -15.80 -9.80
CA LYS A 35 -18.77 -15.72 -9.55
C LYS A 35 -18.48 -15.89 -8.05
N GLN A 36 -17.47 -16.69 -7.73
CA GLN A 36 -17.01 -16.89 -6.36
C GLN A 36 -15.48 -16.85 -6.33
N VAL A 37 -14.93 -16.20 -5.32
CA VAL A 37 -13.49 -16.14 -5.07
C VAL A 37 -13.20 -16.41 -3.60
N GLU A 38 -12.02 -16.94 -3.33
CA GLU A 38 -11.46 -17.07 -1.99
C GLU A 38 -10.09 -16.42 -1.98
N ALA A 39 -9.82 -15.60 -0.96
CA ALA A 39 -8.56 -14.92 -0.82
C ALA A 39 -7.42 -15.90 -0.51
N SER A 40 -6.23 -15.59 -1.04
CA SER A 40 -4.99 -16.29 -0.68
C SER A 40 -4.36 -15.77 0.62
N GLU A 41 -4.75 -14.56 1.04
CA GLU A 41 -4.37 -13.91 2.30
C GLU A 41 -5.61 -13.76 3.21
N ASP A 42 -5.44 -13.09 4.35
CA ASP A 42 -6.52 -12.75 5.31
C ASP A 42 -7.26 -11.46 4.92
N THR A 43 -7.00 -10.95 3.71
CA THR A 43 -7.61 -9.78 3.09
C THR A 43 -8.14 -10.15 1.70
N LEU A 44 -9.27 -9.57 1.31
CA LEU A 44 -9.90 -9.75 0.00
C LEU A 44 -10.30 -8.40 -0.57
N THR A 45 -9.71 -8.05 -1.71
CA THR A 45 -9.94 -6.79 -2.42
C THR A 45 -11.01 -6.95 -3.50
N ILE A 46 -11.87 -5.93 -3.65
CA ILE A 46 -13.03 -5.95 -4.55
C ILE A 46 -13.03 -4.66 -5.37
N GLY A 47 -13.17 -4.80 -6.69
CA GLY A 47 -13.26 -3.65 -7.58
C GLY A 47 -13.30 -4.03 -9.06
N ALA A 48 -13.34 -3.05 -9.94
CA ALA A 48 -13.30 -3.27 -11.39
C ALA A 48 -11.88 -3.39 -11.96
N GLY A 49 -10.84 -3.06 -11.18
CA GLY A 49 -9.45 -3.17 -11.62
C GLY A 49 -8.95 -4.62 -11.57
N GLU A 50 -8.08 -4.99 -12.51
CA GLU A 50 -7.52 -6.35 -12.63
C GLU A 50 -6.67 -6.79 -11.43
N GLY A 51 -6.21 -5.84 -10.61
CA GLY A 51 -5.43 -6.12 -9.40
C GLY A 51 -6.24 -6.56 -8.18
N ASN A 52 -7.57 -6.66 -8.27
CA ASN A 52 -8.41 -7.11 -7.16
C ASN A 52 -8.58 -8.63 -7.15
N ASP A 53 -8.77 -9.20 -5.96
CA ASP A 53 -9.14 -10.62 -5.80
C ASP A 53 -10.51 -10.91 -6.45
N LEU A 54 -11.50 -10.05 -6.20
CA LEU A 54 -12.79 -10.06 -6.88
C LEU A 54 -12.87 -8.91 -7.90
N VAL A 55 -12.51 -9.21 -9.14
CA VAL A 55 -12.71 -8.30 -10.28
C VAL A 55 -14.17 -8.33 -10.73
N LEU A 56 -14.87 -7.20 -10.73
CA LEU A 56 -16.25 -7.07 -11.18
C LEU A 56 -16.34 -6.34 -12.53
N THR A 57 -17.25 -6.79 -13.40
CA THR A 57 -17.50 -6.17 -14.72
C THR A 57 -18.56 -5.07 -14.66
N ASP A 58 -19.20 -4.88 -13.50
CA ASP A 58 -20.17 -3.82 -13.27
C ASP A 58 -19.54 -2.42 -13.39
N SER A 59 -19.98 -1.67 -14.40
CA SER A 59 -19.51 -0.31 -14.70
C SER A 59 -19.72 0.71 -13.58
N THR A 60 -20.53 0.39 -12.58
CA THR A 60 -20.77 1.25 -11.41
C THR A 60 -19.79 0.98 -10.26
N VAL A 61 -18.89 0.01 -10.42
CA VAL A 61 -17.89 -0.36 -9.42
C VAL A 61 -16.58 0.37 -9.72
N SER A 62 -16.11 1.17 -8.77
CA SER A 62 -14.78 1.78 -8.80
C SER A 62 -13.65 0.73 -8.96
N ARG A 63 -12.52 1.15 -9.54
CA ARG A 63 -11.37 0.26 -9.78
C ARG A 63 -10.87 -0.46 -8.52
N TYR A 64 -10.83 0.25 -7.39
CA TYR A 64 -10.60 -0.29 -6.06
C TYR A 64 -11.76 0.21 -5.20
N HIS A 65 -12.73 -0.66 -4.92
CA HIS A 65 -14.01 -0.24 -4.35
C HIS A 65 -14.08 -0.50 -2.85
N ALA A 66 -13.80 -1.73 -2.45
CA ALA A 66 -13.85 -2.14 -1.05
C ALA A 66 -12.81 -3.22 -0.75
N GLU A 67 -12.43 -3.32 0.51
CA GLU A 67 -11.58 -4.36 1.04
C GLU A 67 -12.27 -5.03 2.22
N LEU A 68 -12.13 -6.36 2.29
CA LEU A 68 -12.51 -7.18 3.42
C LEU A 68 -11.24 -7.69 4.11
N SER A 69 -11.22 -7.69 5.43
CA SER A 69 -10.07 -8.22 6.20
C SER A 69 -10.51 -8.97 7.45
N GLN A 70 -9.74 -9.97 7.86
CA GLN A 70 -10.02 -10.71 9.08
C GLN A 70 -9.91 -9.81 10.30
N HIS A 71 -10.90 -9.89 11.19
CA HIS A 71 -10.91 -9.15 12.44
C HIS A 71 -11.37 -10.05 13.59
N ARG A 72 -10.89 -9.77 14.82
CA ARG A 72 -11.22 -10.58 16.00
C ARG A 72 -12.71 -10.76 16.28
N ALA A 73 -13.55 -9.84 15.80
CA ALA A 73 -15.00 -9.82 16.03
C ALA A 73 -15.84 -10.17 14.78
N GLY A 74 -15.21 -10.52 13.65
CA GLY A 74 -15.89 -10.80 12.39
C GLY A 74 -15.01 -10.47 11.19
N ILE A 75 -15.61 -10.01 10.09
CA ILE A 75 -14.90 -9.54 8.90
C ILE A 75 -14.99 -8.02 8.88
N ALA A 76 -13.85 -7.34 8.92
CA ALA A 76 -13.81 -5.91 8.71
C ALA A 76 -14.07 -5.61 7.24
N VAL A 77 -14.86 -4.58 6.97
CA VAL A 77 -15.12 -4.04 5.64
C VAL A 77 -14.70 -2.58 5.63
N VAL A 78 -14.02 -2.17 4.57
CA VAL A 78 -13.60 -0.80 4.31
C VAL A 78 -13.98 -0.44 2.89
N ASP A 79 -14.73 0.64 2.71
CA ASP A 79 -14.94 1.27 1.41
C ASP A 79 -13.80 2.25 1.12
N HIS A 80 -13.21 2.19 -0.07
CA HIS A 80 -12.07 3.02 -0.48
C HIS A 80 -12.51 4.34 -1.14
N ASP A 81 -13.48 5.02 -0.52
CA ASP A 81 -14.12 6.22 -1.05
C ASP A 81 -14.65 6.01 -2.48
N SER A 82 -15.37 4.90 -2.63
CA SER A 82 -15.91 4.50 -3.92
C SER A 82 -17.01 5.46 -4.36
N THR A 83 -17.13 5.65 -5.68
CA THR A 83 -18.07 6.63 -6.27
C THR A 83 -19.52 6.35 -5.87
N ASN A 84 -19.89 5.07 -5.83
CA ASN A 84 -21.26 4.66 -5.52
C ASN A 84 -21.44 4.14 -4.10
N GLY A 85 -20.36 3.94 -3.32
CA GLY A 85 -20.41 3.44 -1.96
C GLY A 85 -20.68 1.92 -1.85
N THR A 86 -20.26 1.37 -0.72
CA THR A 86 -20.59 0.03 -0.26
C THR A 86 -21.74 0.08 0.74
N PHE A 87 -22.72 -0.81 0.61
CA PHE A 87 -23.90 -0.86 1.49
C PHE A 87 -24.11 -2.25 2.08
N ALA A 88 -24.50 -2.31 3.35
CA ALA A 88 -25.09 -3.49 3.96
C ALA A 88 -26.59 -3.22 4.13
N SER A 89 -27.43 -3.89 3.34
CA SER A 89 -28.84 -3.53 3.18
C SER A 89 -28.97 -2.07 2.68
N ASP A 90 -29.55 -1.17 3.48
CA ASP A 90 -29.77 0.25 3.22
C ASP A 90 -28.73 1.15 3.92
N VAL A 91 -27.84 0.57 4.74
CA VAL A 91 -26.83 1.32 5.49
C VAL A 91 -25.54 1.40 4.68
N ARG A 92 -25.08 2.63 4.40
CA ARG A 92 -23.78 2.86 3.79
C ARG A 92 -22.67 2.51 4.78
N VAL A 93 -21.75 1.65 4.38
CA VAL A 93 -20.64 1.19 5.20
C VAL A 93 -19.35 1.78 4.67
N THR A 94 -18.80 2.77 5.38
CA THR A 94 -17.44 3.28 5.09
C THR A 94 -16.39 2.43 5.77
N ARG A 95 -16.61 2.10 7.04
CA ARG A 95 -15.84 1.11 7.81
C ARG A 95 -16.77 0.39 8.78
N GLY A 96 -16.63 -0.92 8.92
CA GLY A 96 -17.46 -1.69 9.85
C GLY A 96 -16.98 -3.12 10.04
N ILE A 97 -17.57 -3.82 11.01
CA ILE A 97 -17.36 -5.26 11.21
C ILE A 97 -18.68 -5.97 10.90
N ILE A 98 -18.63 -6.90 9.96
CA ILE A 98 -19.77 -7.71 9.52
C ILE A 98 -19.55 -9.17 9.89
N ARG A 99 -20.64 -9.96 9.90
CA ARG A 99 -20.56 -11.41 10.10
C ARG A 99 -20.51 -12.14 8.75
N PRO A 100 -19.89 -13.33 8.68
CA PRO A 100 -20.10 -14.24 7.55
C PRO A 100 -21.60 -14.45 7.29
N GLY A 101 -21.98 -14.54 6.01
CA GLY A 101 -23.35 -14.53 5.50
C GLY A 101 -23.92 -13.12 5.25
N THR A 102 -23.24 -12.04 5.66
CA THR A 102 -23.71 -10.68 5.39
C THR A 102 -23.63 -10.39 3.89
N ARG A 103 -24.69 -9.79 3.35
CA ARG A 103 -24.73 -9.32 1.96
C ARG A 103 -24.35 -7.86 1.86
N LEU A 104 -23.45 -7.57 0.94
CA LEU A 104 -23.05 -6.21 0.60
C LEU A 104 -23.51 -5.87 -0.81
N THR A 105 -23.95 -4.64 -1.01
CA THR A 105 -24.22 -4.07 -2.34
C THR A 105 -23.05 -3.14 -2.68
N ILE A 106 -22.41 -3.40 -3.82
CA ILE A 106 -21.28 -2.66 -4.38
C ILE A 106 -21.64 -2.31 -5.82
N GLY A 107 -21.90 -1.03 -6.09
CA GLY A 107 -22.51 -0.61 -7.36
C GLY A 107 -23.92 -1.22 -7.53
N ARG A 108 -24.15 -1.99 -8.59
CA ARG A 108 -25.38 -2.77 -8.82
C ARG A 108 -25.18 -4.26 -8.52
N THR A 109 -24.02 -4.62 -8.01
CA THR A 109 -23.64 -6.00 -7.70
C THR A 109 -23.91 -6.28 -6.23
N LYS A 110 -24.58 -7.39 -5.94
CA LYS A 110 -24.75 -7.87 -4.57
C LYS A 110 -23.85 -9.06 -4.34
N ILE A 111 -23.05 -8.98 -3.29
CA ILE A 111 -22.14 -10.04 -2.87
C ILE A 111 -22.56 -10.58 -1.51
N GLU A 112 -22.26 -11.85 -1.25
CA GLU A 112 -22.39 -12.50 0.04
C GLU A 112 -20.99 -12.83 0.54
N VAL A 113 -20.67 -12.30 1.72
CA VAL A 113 -19.37 -12.49 2.36
C VAL A 113 -19.41 -13.78 3.15
N LEU A 114 -18.45 -14.68 2.95
CA LEU A 114 -18.39 -16.01 3.53
C LEU A 114 -17.12 -16.17 4.38
N GLU A 115 -17.16 -17.07 5.35
CA GLU A 115 -15.93 -17.51 6.02
C GLU A 115 -15.11 -18.34 5.04
N GLY A 116 -13.82 -18.02 4.90
CA GLY A 116 -12.90 -18.82 4.08
C GLY A 116 -12.35 -20.02 4.86
N GLY A 117 -11.45 -20.76 4.21
CA GLY A 117 -10.70 -21.84 4.82
C GLY A 117 -9.50 -21.37 5.67
N ALA A 118 -8.53 -22.28 5.81
CA ALA A 118 -7.26 -22.00 6.44
C ALA A 118 -6.16 -21.94 5.36
N ALA A 119 -5.32 -20.92 5.43
CA ALA A 119 -4.14 -20.77 4.58
C ALA A 119 -2.90 -20.51 5.44
N THR A 120 -1.73 -20.53 4.83
CA THR A 120 -0.48 -20.14 5.47
C THR A 120 0.15 -19.01 4.68
N VAL A 121 0.53 -17.94 5.38
CA VAL A 121 1.22 -16.79 4.79
C VAL A 121 2.68 -16.78 5.20
N ARG A 122 3.55 -16.38 4.27
CA ARG A 122 4.97 -16.20 4.56
C ARG A 122 5.16 -15.08 5.58
N VAL A 123 6.00 -15.34 6.57
CA VAL A 123 6.44 -14.36 7.57
C VAL A 123 7.96 -14.37 7.63
N HIS A 124 8.56 -13.24 8.00
CA HIS A 124 9.99 -13.17 8.24
C HIS A 124 10.35 -14.09 9.41
N ALA A 125 11.45 -14.84 9.31
CA ALA A 125 11.79 -15.88 10.29
C ALA A 125 12.07 -15.32 11.70
N THR A 126 12.59 -14.10 11.77
CA THR A 126 12.88 -13.40 13.03
C THR A 126 12.00 -12.16 13.17
N GLY A 127 11.93 -11.60 14.38
CA GLY A 127 11.29 -10.30 14.63
C GLY A 127 12.24 -9.11 14.49
N ASP A 128 13.29 -9.21 13.68
CA ASP A 128 14.27 -8.16 13.43
C ASP A 128 14.68 -8.16 11.95
N LEU A 129 14.45 -7.03 11.27
CA LEU A 129 14.81 -6.85 9.86
C LEU A 129 15.14 -5.38 9.60
N GLY A 130 16.40 -5.07 9.25
CA GLY A 130 16.78 -3.75 8.75
C GLY A 130 16.42 -2.59 9.68
N GLY A 131 16.50 -2.78 11.01
CA GLY A 131 16.12 -1.78 12.02
C GLY A 131 14.66 -1.87 12.48
N ILE A 132 13.81 -2.61 11.78
CA ILE A 132 12.43 -2.89 12.17
C ILE A 132 12.45 -3.99 13.24
N LYS A 133 11.78 -3.76 14.37
CA LYS A 133 11.67 -4.74 15.47
C LYS A 133 10.21 -5.08 15.78
N GLY A 134 9.89 -6.37 15.89
CA GLY A 134 8.56 -6.84 16.25
C GLY A 134 8.36 -8.35 16.07
N GLN A 135 7.87 -9.03 17.10
CA GLN A 135 7.65 -10.49 17.10
C GLN A 135 6.22 -10.89 16.68
N ALA A 136 5.30 -9.94 16.67
CA ALA A 136 3.91 -10.22 16.31
C ALA A 136 3.81 -10.72 14.86
N PRO A 137 2.92 -11.70 14.55
CA PRO A 137 2.78 -12.24 13.19
C PRO A 137 2.55 -11.16 12.12
N VAL A 138 1.74 -10.14 12.44
CA VAL A 138 1.49 -9.01 11.53
C VAL A 138 2.77 -8.23 11.18
N MET A 139 3.65 -8.01 12.17
CA MET A 139 4.93 -7.34 11.97
C MET A 139 5.90 -8.21 11.17
N ARG A 140 5.97 -9.50 11.50
CA ARG A 140 6.82 -10.44 10.74
C ARG A 140 6.35 -10.60 9.30
N ARG A 141 5.04 -10.48 9.04
CA ARG A 141 4.49 -10.46 7.68
C ARG A 141 4.81 -9.16 6.94
N LEU A 142 4.76 -8.00 7.63
CA LEU A 142 5.25 -6.73 7.08
C LEU A 142 6.74 -6.84 6.70
N MET A 143 7.58 -7.41 7.57
CA MET A 143 9.00 -7.65 7.30
C MET A 143 9.20 -8.53 6.06
N ALA A 144 8.43 -9.61 5.90
CA ALA A 144 8.45 -10.41 4.68
C ALA A 144 8.09 -9.57 3.43
N LYS A 145 7.08 -8.69 3.51
CA LYS A 145 6.72 -7.78 2.42
C LYS A 145 7.86 -6.79 2.11
N VAL A 146 8.55 -6.28 3.13
CA VAL A 146 9.73 -5.40 2.99
C VAL A 146 10.86 -6.09 2.23
N GLU A 147 11.20 -7.34 2.57
CA GLU A 147 12.23 -8.10 1.83
C GLU A 147 11.88 -8.28 0.35
N ASN A 148 10.60 -8.58 0.06
CA ASN A 148 10.13 -8.74 -1.31
C ASN A 148 10.20 -7.41 -2.07
N ALA A 149 9.78 -6.32 -1.44
CA ALA A 149 9.82 -4.98 -2.01
C ALA A 149 11.27 -4.55 -2.31
N ALA A 150 12.21 -4.83 -1.41
CA ALA A 150 13.62 -4.50 -1.57
C ALA A 150 14.27 -5.14 -2.80
N ARG A 151 13.80 -6.33 -3.22
CA ARG A 151 14.30 -7.03 -4.42
C ARG A 151 13.64 -6.55 -5.71
N SER A 152 12.55 -5.80 -5.61
CA SER A 152 11.79 -5.33 -6.77
C SER A 152 12.30 -3.98 -7.28
N PRO A 153 12.36 -3.75 -8.60
CA PRO A 153 12.64 -2.44 -9.16
C PRO A 153 11.43 -1.48 -9.15
N SER A 154 10.26 -1.96 -8.71
CA SER A 154 9.00 -1.20 -8.70
C SER A 154 8.95 -0.14 -7.60
N SER A 155 8.21 0.94 -7.84
CA SER A 155 7.87 1.92 -6.80
C SER A 155 7.02 1.26 -5.70
N VAL A 156 7.26 1.65 -4.44
CA VAL A 156 6.56 1.10 -3.27
C VAL A 156 5.72 2.21 -2.64
N LEU A 157 4.45 1.93 -2.37
CA LEU A 157 3.57 2.82 -1.62
C LEU A 157 3.49 2.34 -0.16
N LEU A 158 3.88 3.20 0.78
CA LEU A 158 3.79 2.93 2.21
C LEU A 158 2.56 3.63 2.78
N ILE A 159 1.59 2.84 3.26
CA ILE A 159 0.35 3.33 3.86
C ILE A 159 0.40 3.06 5.36
N GLY A 160 0.17 4.10 6.15
CA GLY A 160 0.10 4.00 7.60
C GLY A 160 -0.13 5.37 8.23
N GLU A 161 -0.66 5.37 9.45
CA GLU A 161 -0.89 6.58 10.23
C GLU A 161 0.41 7.39 10.43
N SER A 162 0.29 8.69 10.69
CA SER A 162 1.45 9.53 10.99
C SER A 162 2.18 8.99 12.23
N GLY A 163 3.52 9.01 12.19
CA GLY A 163 4.36 8.52 13.30
C GLY A 163 4.49 7.00 13.43
N THR A 164 3.96 6.20 12.50
CA THR A 164 4.08 4.71 12.56
C THR A 164 5.44 4.16 12.06
N GLY A 165 6.40 5.04 11.76
CA GLY A 165 7.75 4.65 11.35
C GLY A 165 7.89 4.30 9.87
N LYS A 166 7.11 4.93 8.97
CA LYS A 166 7.20 4.72 7.51
C LYS A 166 8.60 4.98 6.95
N GLU A 167 9.30 5.98 7.48
CA GLU A 167 10.69 6.28 7.11
C GLU A 167 11.63 5.10 7.42
N LEU A 168 11.52 4.48 8.60
CA LEU A 168 12.29 3.27 8.94
C LEU A 168 12.02 2.12 7.97
N ILE A 169 10.77 1.98 7.50
CA ILE A 169 10.43 0.98 6.48
C ILE A 169 11.09 1.32 5.14
N ALA A 170 11.09 2.58 4.73
CA ALA A 170 11.72 3.02 3.48
C ALA A 170 13.24 2.81 3.50
N GLU A 171 13.90 3.16 4.62
CA GLU A 171 15.32 2.89 4.83
C GLU A 171 15.62 1.38 4.80
N ALA A 172 14.80 0.56 5.46
CA ALA A 172 14.97 -0.89 5.44
C ALA A 172 14.85 -1.45 4.01
N ILE A 173 13.88 -0.99 3.23
CA ILE A 173 13.73 -1.37 1.80
C ILE A 173 14.99 -1.00 1.03
N HIS A 174 15.49 0.23 1.17
CA HIS A 174 16.69 0.70 0.49
C HIS A 174 17.93 -0.13 0.85
N ASN A 175 18.20 -0.30 2.15
CA ASN A 175 19.36 -1.01 2.67
C ASN A 175 19.37 -2.50 2.32
N LEU A 176 18.20 -3.11 2.10
CA LEU A 176 18.07 -4.51 1.69
C LEU A 176 18.03 -4.69 0.16
N SER A 177 18.03 -3.59 -0.60
CA SER A 177 17.95 -3.63 -2.06
C SER A 177 19.32 -3.74 -2.72
N PRO A 178 19.40 -4.08 -4.02
CA PRO A 178 20.63 -3.98 -4.80
C PRO A 178 21.22 -2.55 -4.89
N ARG A 179 20.50 -1.53 -4.37
CA ARG A 179 20.90 -0.12 -4.40
C ARG A 179 21.36 0.40 -3.02
N ALA A 180 21.62 -0.48 -2.05
CA ALA A 180 22.02 -0.08 -0.69
C ALA A 180 23.27 0.83 -0.64
N ASP A 181 24.19 0.70 -1.61
CA ASP A 181 25.39 1.54 -1.70
C ASP A 181 25.16 2.83 -2.54
N ARG A 182 23.91 3.11 -2.94
CA ARG A 182 23.52 4.28 -3.75
C ARG A 182 22.81 5.32 -2.89
N PRO A 183 22.59 6.55 -3.38
CA PRO A 183 21.94 7.58 -2.58
C PRO A 183 20.53 7.18 -2.12
N PHE A 184 20.23 7.44 -0.85
CA PHE A 184 18.88 7.47 -0.31
C PHE A 184 18.52 8.93 -0.02
N VAL A 185 17.56 9.48 -0.76
CA VAL A 185 17.15 10.88 -0.65
C VAL A 185 15.73 10.95 -0.14
N THR A 186 15.54 11.64 0.99
CA THR A 186 14.22 11.89 1.58
C THR A 186 13.70 13.26 1.18
N VAL A 187 12.41 13.37 0.89
CA VAL A 187 11.73 14.64 0.63
C VAL A 187 10.42 14.68 1.40
N ASP A 188 10.28 15.69 2.25
CA ASP A 188 9.03 16.01 2.94
C ASP A 188 8.19 16.92 2.02
N CYS A 189 7.07 16.39 1.53
CA CYS A 189 6.21 17.08 0.57
C CYS A 189 5.29 18.15 1.20
N ALA A 190 5.22 18.25 2.53
CA ALA A 190 4.34 19.18 3.24
C ALA A 190 5.08 20.35 3.90
N SER A 191 6.38 20.20 4.17
CA SER A 191 7.18 21.18 4.93
C SER A 191 7.42 22.52 4.24
N LEU A 192 7.19 22.63 2.92
CA LEU A 192 7.58 23.78 2.10
C LEU A 192 6.41 24.32 1.26
N SER A 193 6.57 25.56 0.77
CA SER A 193 5.63 26.11 -0.21
C SER A 193 5.66 25.29 -1.51
N PRO A 194 4.57 25.25 -2.30
CA PRO A 194 4.52 24.41 -3.52
C PRO A 194 5.67 24.64 -4.50
N THR A 195 6.12 25.89 -4.66
CA THR A 195 7.27 26.22 -5.51
C THR A 195 8.59 25.66 -4.96
N LEU A 196 8.76 25.67 -3.64
CA LEU A 196 9.94 25.15 -2.98
C LEU A 196 9.95 23.61 -2.98
N VAL A 197 8.81 22.95 -2.76
CA VAL A 197 8.67 21.49 -2.93
C VAL A 197 9.02 21.07 -4.36
N ALA A 198 8.48 21.78 -5.35
CA ALA A 198 8.80 21.53 -6.76
C ALA A 198 10.29 21.70 -7.05
N SER A 199 10.91 22.74 -6.50
CA SER A 199 12.34 23.01 -6.62
C SER A 199 13.19 21.96 -5.91
N ASP A 200 12.75 21.43 -4.78
CA ASP A 200 13.48 20.38 -4.08
C ASP A 200 13.33 19.03 -4.78
N LEU A 201 12.15 18.68 -5.31
CA LEU A 201 11.93 17.47 -6.09
C LEU A 201 12.67 17.49 -7.43
N PHE A 202 12.42 18.52 -8.24
CA PHE A 202 12.81 18.57 -9.65
C PHE A 202 13.97 19.53 -9.92
N GLY A 203 14.46 20.28 -8.94
CA GLY A 203 15.47 21.29 -9.19
C GLY A 203 14.95 22.50 -9.95
N HIS A 204 15.83 23.49 -10.13
CA HIS A 204 15.50 24.69 -10.89
C HIS A 204 16.71 25.28 -11.59
N GLU A 205 16.44 25.97 -12.69
CA GLU A 205 17.41 26.81 -13.37
C GLU A 205 17.50 28.20 -12.74
N ARG A 206 18.63 28.87 -12.94
CA ARG A 206 18.81 30.25 -12.47
C ARG A 206 17.73 31.16 -13.07
N GLY A 207 17.00 31.86 -12.23
CA GLY A 207 15.93 32.78 -12.63
C GLY A 207 14.57 32.13 -12.84
N ALA A 208 14.39 30.85 -12.49
CA ALA A 208 13.09 30.16 -12.62
C ALA A 208 11.96 30.81 -11.81
N PHE A 209 12.27 31.44 -10.67
CA PHE A 209 11.32 32.18 -9.83
C PHE A 209 12.06 33.26 -9.01
N THR A 210 11.31 34.14 -8.35
CA THR A 210 11.89 35.19 -7.49
C THR A 210 12.70 34.55 -6.36
N GLY A 211 14.01 34.79 -6.36
CA GLY A 211 14.94 34.19 -5.38
C GLY A 211 15.80 33.04 -5.94
N ALA A 212 15.53 32.54 -7.15
CA ALA A 212 16.34 31.53 -7.84
C ALA A 212 17.66 32.12 -8.38
N GLN A 213 18.55 32.54 -7.48
CA GLN A 213 19.81 33.21 -7.86
C GLN A 213 20.84 32.27 -8.47
N ARG A 214 20.71 30.96 -8.24
CA ARG A 214 21.58 29.91 -8.75
C ARG A 214 20.74 28.74 -9.25
N GLN A 215 21.37 27.87 -10.02
CA GLN A 215 20.80 26.58 -10.38
C GLN A 215 20.79 25.65 -9.15
N HIS A 216 19.78 24.80 -9.03
CA HIS A 216 19.63 23.83 -7.95
C HIS A 216 19.35 22.43 -8.51
N ILE A 217 20.08 21.44 -8.01
CA ILE A 217 19.90 20.02 -8.35
C ILE A 217 18.82 19.43 -7.43
N GLY A 218 17.74 18.95 -8.03
CA GLY A 218 16.61 18.35 -7.32
C GLY A 218 16.85 16.94 -6.82
N ALA A 219 15.98 16.47 -5.94
CA ALA A 219 16.02 15.18 -5.28
C ALA A 219 16.01 14.01 -6.26
N PHE A 220 15.24 14.09 -7.36
CA PHE A 220 15.25 13.04 -8.39
C PHE A 220 16.65 12.84 -8.97
N GLU A 221 17.36 13.92 -9.29
CA GLU A 221 18.71 13.86 -9.84
C GLU A 221 19.75 13.51 -8.76
N ARG A 222 19.60 14.00 -7.53
CA ARG A 222 20.45 13.59 -6.39
C ARG A 222 20.30 12.10 -6.07
N ALA A 223 19.13 11.53 -6.33
CA ALA A 223 18.80 10.12 -6.08
C ALA A 223 19.07 9.22 -7.30
N ASP A 224 19.71 9.71 -8.36
CA ASP A 224 19.95 8.95 -9.58
C ASP A 224 20.68 7.62 -9.29
N GLY A 225 20.14 6.53 -9.85
CA GLY A 225 20.56 5.16 -9.58
C GLY A 225 20.31 4.64 -8.15
N GLY A 226 19.72 5.45 -7.27
CA GLY A 226 19.45 5.16 -5.86
C GLY A 226 17.97 5.01 -5.54
N THR A 227 17.53 5.65 -4.46
CA THR A 227 16.16 5.61 -3.94
C THR A 227 15.74 7.00 -3.47
N ILE A 228 14.53 7.41 -3.86
CA ILE A 228 13.87 8.59 -3.33
C ILE A 228 12.70 8.16 -2.45
N PHE A 229 12.64 8.67 -1.23
CA PHE A 229 11.50 8.52 -0.32
C PHE A 229 10.73 9.84 -0.26
N LEU A 230 9.45 9.79 -0.57
CA LEU A 230 8.54 10.93 -0.55
C LEU A 230 7.60 10.77 0.65
N ASP A 231 7.83 11.56 1.71
CA ASP A 231 6.93 11.58 2.85
C ASP A 231 5.80 12.59 2.62
N GLU A 232 4.65 12.31 3.23
CA GLU A 232 3.43 13.13 3.11
C GLU A 232 3.01 13.39 1.66
N LEU A 233 3.14 12.38 0.79
CA LEU A 233 2.80 12.46 -0.64
C LEU A 233 1.38 12.99 -0.91
N GLY A 234 0.44 12.79 0.02
CA GLY A 234 -0.94 13.28 -0.07
C GLY A 234 -1.08 14.80 -0.03
N GLU A 235 -0.07 15.52 0.47
CA GLU A 235 -0.07 16.99 0.56
C GLU A 235 0.40 17.68 -0.73
N LEU A 236 0.87 16.91 -1.72
CA LEU A 236 1.24 17.47 -3.02
C LEU A 236 0.04 18.10 -3.73
N THR A 237 0.25 19.27 -4.33
CA THR A 237 -0.75 19.90 -5.18
C THR A 237 -1.03 19.07 -6.44
N PRO A 238 -2.23 19.16 -7.05
CA PRO A 238 -2.58 18.39 -8.25
C PRO A 238 -1.59 18.54 -9.42
N ASP A 239 -1.01 19.73 -9.60
CA ASP A 239 -0.01 19.99 -10.63
C ASP A 239 1.31 19.24 -10.37
N LEU A 240 1.74 19.17 -9.11
CA LEU A 240 2.93 18.41 -8.72
C LEU A 240 2.69 16.90 -8.80
N GLN A 241 1.49 16.43 -8.46
CA GLN A 241 1.11 15.02 -8.64
C GLN A 241 1.17 14.62 -10.13
N THR A 242 0.68 15.47 -11.03
CA THR A 242 0.76 15.24 -12.48
C THR A 242 2.21 15.17 -12.96
N THR A 243 3.05 16.07 -12.45
CA THR A 243 4.48 16.10 -12.80
C THR A 243 5.19 14.84 -12.29
N LEU A 244 4.96 14.48 -11.03
CA LEU A 244 5.50 13.28 -10.40
C LEU A 244 5.11 12.01 -11.17
N LEU A 245 3.84 11.87 -11.55
CA LEU A 245 3.38 10.74 -12.36
C LEU A 245 4.15 10.68 -13.69
N GLY A 246 4.35 11.83 -14.32
CA GLY A 246 5.16 11.94 -15.54
C GLY A 246 6.60 11.46 -15.37
N VAL A 247 7.23 11.72 -14.23
CA VAL A 247 8.60 11.24 -13.93
C VAL A 247 8.60 9.74 -13.67
N LEU A 248 7.64 9.22 -12.91
CA LEU A 248 7.52 7.80 -12.61
C LEU A 248 7.31 6.96 -13.88
N GLU A 249 6.52 7.46 -14.83
CA GLU A 249 6.24 6.81 -16.11
C GLU A 249 7.42 6.89 -17.08
N ARG A 250 7.99 8.10 -17.26
CA ARG A 250 8.95 8.37 -18.34
C ARG A 250 10.40 8.25 -17.91
N ARG A 251 10.68 8.16 -16.60
CA ARG A 251 12.04 8.12 -16.04
C ARG A 251 12.89 9.33 -16.48
N ARG A 252 12.22 10.47 -16.62
CA ARG A 252 12.80 11.76 -16.98
C ARG A 252 11.89 12.91 -16.58
N PHE A 253 12.47 14.08 -16.37
CA PHE A 253 11.75 15.29 -15.97
C PHE A 253 12.45 16.54 -16.49
N ARG A 254 11.84 17.72 -16.29
CA ARG A 254 12.49 19.01 -16.55
C ARG A 254 12.59 19.80 -15.27
N ARG A 255 13.73 20.48 -15.10
CA ARG A 255 13.91 21.43 -14.00
C ARG A 255 12.96 22.61 -14.17
N LEU A 256 12.58 23.25 -13.07
CA LEU A 256 11.76 24.46 -13.12
C LEU A 256 12.48 25.56 -13.91
N GLY A 257 11.77 26.19 -14.85
CA GLY A 257 12.34 27.21 -15.74
C GLY A 257 13.31 26.68 -16.79
N GLY A 258 13.55 25.37 -16.85
CA GLY A 258 14.42 24.72 -17.83
C GLY A 258 13.65 24.09 -19.00
N SER A 259 14.32 23.94 -20.14
CA SER A 259 13.80 23.25 -21.33
C SER A 259 14.43 21.88 -21.56
N GLU A 260 15.55 21.59 -20.89
CA GLU A 260 16.29 20.34 -21.01
C GLU A 260 15.62 19.22 -20.18
N GLU A 261 15.54 18.01 -20.76
CA GLU A 261 15.09 16.82 -20.06
C GLU A 261 16.26 16.14 -19.35
N VAL A 262 16.10 15.85 -18.06
CA VAL A 262 17.02 15.10 -17.21
C VAL A 262 16.46 13.69 -17.01
N GLY A 263 17.26 12.64 -17.29
CA GLY A 263 16.88 11.24 -17.07
C GLY A 263 17.27 10.74 -15.69
N VAL A 264 16.48 9.83 -15.11
CA VAL A 264 16.62 9.25 -13.75
C VAL A 264 16.08 7.82 -13.63
#